data_AF-A0A0N4ZE18-F1
#
_entry.id   AF-A0A0N4ZE18-F1
#
_cell.length_a   1.000
_cell.length_b   1.000
_cell.length_c   1.000
_cell.angle_alpha   90.00
_cell.angle_beta   90.00
_cell.angle_gamma   90.00
#
_symmetry.space_group_name_H-M   'P 1'
#
loop_
_entity.id
_entity.type
_entity.pdbx_description
1 polymer ?
#
loop_
_entity_poly.entity_id
_entity_poly.type
_entity_poly.pdbx_seq_one_letter_code
_entity_poly.pdbx_strand_id
1 'polypeptide(L)'
;MFDDDSLSSRLDSLTQNYTETSWREYIPEDADDVKDITFDAVWSLSSCKDGFGINQLLDDQTDLFWQSDGQQPHRVTIEFQKSTEISFLMFYLDFKTDESYTPSKIIIQAGSNAHIYVQYE
;
A
#
# COMPACT_ATOMS: atom_id res chain seq x y z
N MET A 1 27.95 -31.49 17.02
CA MET A 1 26.48 -31.58 16.97
C MET A 1 26.02 -30.20 17.35
N PHE A 2 25.74 -29.37 16.35
CA PHE A 2 25.44 -27.95 16.56
C PHE A 2 23.94 -27.80 16.74
N ASP A 3 23.53 -27.10 17.79
CA ASP A 3 22.15 -26.95 18.22
C ASP A 3 21.32 -26.12 17.22
N ASP A 4 20.49 -26.80 16.44
CA ASP A 4 19.57 -26.26 15.41
C ASP A 4 18.42 -25.42 16.02
N ASP A 5 18.12 -25.64 17.30
CA ASP A 5 17.00 -25.01 18.04
C ASP A 5 17.20 -23.50 18.30
N SER A 6 18.43 -22.99 18.18
CA SER A 6 18.76 -21.57 18.36
C SER A 6 18.41 -20.71 17.14
N LEU A 7 18.29 -21.31 15.94
CA LEU A 7 17.95 -20.56 14.73
C LEU A 7 16.44 -20.46 14.55
N SER A 8 15.68 -21.50 14.91
CA SER A 8 14.21 -21.46 14.93
C SER A 8 13.71 -20.39 15.89
N SER A 9 14.20 -20.39 17.14
CA SER A 9 13.82 -19.39 18.15
C SER A 9 14.20 -17.94 17.75
N ARG A 10 15.26 -17.75 16.96
CA ARG A 10 15.62 -16.44 16.40
C ARG A 10 14.74 -16.05 15.22
N LEU A 11 14.36 -17.00 14.36
CA LEU A 11 13.35 -16.76 13.32
C LEU A 11 11.99 -16.42 13.96
N ASP A 12 11.58 -17.15 15.00
CA ASP A 12 10.35 -16.94 15.76
C ASP A 12 10.34 -15.57 16.45
N SER A 13 11.48 -15.09 16.95
CA SER A 13 11.62 -13.74 17.52
C SER A 13 11.65 -12.62 16.47
N LEU A 14 12.01 -12.93 15.22
CA LEU A 14 11.96 -11.99 14.09
C LEU A 14 10.59 -11.98 13.42
N THR A 15 9.82 -13.07 13.51
CA THR A 15 8.42 -13.14 13.07
C THR A 15 7.43 -12.65 14.12
N GLN A 16 7.79 -12.62 15.40
CA GLN A 16 6.93 -12.13 16.51
C GLN A 16 6.76 -10.61 16.63
N ASN A 17 7.32 -9.81 15.73
CA ASN A 17 7.06 -8.36 15.65
C ASN A 17 6.25 -7.93 14.43
N TYR A 18 5.77 -8.88 13.61
CA TYR A 18 4.72 -8.58 12.64
C TYR A 18 3.41 -8.48 13.41
N THR A 19 3.00 -7.25 13.72
CA THR A 19 1.66 -6.98 14.23
C THR A 19 0.66 -7.41 13.18
N GLU A 20 0.01 -8.56 13.40
CA GLU A 20 -1.22 -8.90 12.70
C GLU A 20 -2.19 -7.71 12.81
N THR A 21 -2.48 -7.09 11.65
CA THR A 21 -3.65 -6.23 11.39
C THR A 21 -3.66 -4.80 11.99
N SER A 22 -2.54 -4.07 11.91
CA SER A 22 -2.49 -2.62 12.19
C SER A 22 -3.60 -1.81 11.47
N TRP A 23 -3.95 -2.19 10.25
CA TRP A 23 -4.97 -1.50 9.47
C TRP A 23 -6.39 -1.60 10.06
N ARG A 24 -6.68 -2.64 10.85
CA ARG A 24 -8.06 -2.92 11.31
C ARG A 24 -8.59 -1.85 12.26
N GLU A 25 -7.70 -1.17 12.99
CA GLU A 25 -8.02 -0.06 13.90
C GLU A 25 -8.59 1.16 13.17
N TYR A 26 -8.36 1.28 11.86
CA TYR A 26 -8.82 2.40 11.03
C TYR A 26 -10.10 2.09 10.24
N ILE A 27 -10.62 0.86 10.33
CA ILE A 27 -11.84 0.43 9.64
C ILE A 27 -13.01 0.41 10.63
N PRO A 28 -14.24 0.81 10.23
CA PRO A 28 -15.42 0.69 11.08
C PRO A 28 -15.61 -0.69 11.70
N GLU A 29 -16.10 -0.72 12.95
CA GLU A 29 -16.31 -1.97 13.69
C GLU A 29 -17.33 -2.89 13.00
N ASP A 30 -18.34 -2.32 12.32
CA ASP A 30 -19.41 -3.03 11.62
C ASP A 30 -19.00 -3.62 10.25
N ALA A 31 -17.77 -3.38 9.80
CA ALA A 31 -17.20 -4.00 8.61
C ALA A 31 -16.66 -5.40 8.94
N ASP A 32 -17.56 -6.35 9.23
CA ASP A 32 -17.21 -7.68 9.74
C ASP A 32 -16.59 -8.64 8.70
N ASP A 33 -16.69 -8.35 7.40
CA ASP A 33 -16.20 -9.21 6.31
C ASP A 33 -15.26 -8.46 5.36
N VAL A 34 -14.16 -7.94 5.91
CA VAL A 34 -13.09 -7.31 5.13
C VAL A 34 -11.77 -8.03 5.34
N LYS A 35 -10.99 -8.12 4.27
CA LYS A 35 -9.63 -8.64 4.28
C LYS A 35 -8.70 -7.70 3.53
N ASP A 36 -7.43 -7.71 3.91
CA ASP A 36 -6.39 -7.04 3.14
C ASP A 36 -6.20 -7.76 1.80
N ILE A 37 -6.28 -6.99 0.71
CA ILE A 37 -6.09 -7.44 -0.67
C ILE A 37 -4.98 -6.65 -1.39
N THR A 38 -4.14 -5.93 -0.64
CA THR A 38 -3.06 -5.08 -1.18
C THR A 38 -2.14 -5.86 -2.11
N PHE A 39 -1.76 -7.08 -1.73
CA PHE A 39 -0.86 -7.94 -2.49
C PHE A 39 -1.57 -8.91 -3.45
N ASP A 40 -2.91 -8.86 -3.54
CA ASP A 40 -3.69 -9.61 -4.54
C ASP A 40 -3.70 -8.89 -5.91
N ALA A 41 -3.10 -7.70 -6.03
CA ALA A 41 -3.06 -6.86 -7.22
C ALA A 41 -1.65 -6.64 -7.78
N VAL A 42 -1.59 -6.26 -9.06
CA VAL A 42 -0.40 -5.70 -9.69
C VAL A 42 -0.43 -4.18 -9.54
N TRP A 43 0.66 -3.62 -9.03
CA TRP A 43 0.84 -2.19 -8.84
C TRP A 43 1.77 -1.62 -9.92
N SER A 44 1.50 -0.41 -10.36
CA SER A 44 2.33 0.31 -11.34
C SER A 44 2.30 1.81 -11.06
N LEU A 45 3.46 2.46 -11.20
CA LEU A 45 3.63 3.90 -10.96
C LEU A 45 3.88 4.61 -12.28
N SER A 46 3.34 5.82 -12.45
CA SER A 46 3.62 6.64 -13.64
C SER A 46 5.10 6.98 -13.78
N SER A 47 5.78 7.19 -12.64
CA SER A 47 7.21 7.42 -12.53
C SER A 47 7.66 7.18 -11.08
N CYS A 48 8.94 6.91 -10.87
CA CYS A 48 9.54 6.90 -9.54
C CYS A 48 11.00 7.33 -9.64
N LYS A 49 11.48 7.97 -8.59
CA LYS A 49 12.93 8.15 -8.36
C LYS A 49 13.55 6.80 -8.01
N ASP A 50 14.79 6.58 -8.43
CA ASP A 50 15.53 5.36 -8.12
C ASP A 50 15.56 5.09 -6.60
N GLY A 51 15.08 3.92 -6.19
CA GLY A 51 15.02 3.51 -4.78
C GLY A 51 13.80 4.00 -3.99
N PHE A 52 12.87 4.71 -4.62
CA PHE A 52 11.64 5.24 -4.00
C PHE A 52 10.41 4.81 -4.82
N GLY A 53 10.25 3.50 -5.03
CA GLY A 53 9.26 2.91 -5.93
C GLY A 53 8.13 2.16 -5.21
N ILE A 54 7.55 1.17 -5.89
CA ILE A 54 6.42 0.36 -5.38
C ILE A 54 6.75 -0.30 -4.04
N ASN A 55 7.96 -0.82 -3.90
CA ASN A 55 8.37 -1.50 -2.67
C ASN A 55 8.30 -0.57 -1.46
N GLN A 56 8.68 0.71 -1.63
CA GLN A 56 8.57 1.70 -0.57
C GLN A 56 7.13 2.19 -0.36
N LEU A 57 6.30 2.24 -1.42
CA LEU A 57 4.89 2.61 -1.31
C LEU A 57 4.07 1.59 -0.50
N LEU A 58 4.39 0.30 -0.63
CA LEU A 58 3.65 -0.80 -0.02
C LEU A 58 4.32 -1.34 1.25
N ASP A 59 5.35 -0.65 1.75
CA ASP A 59 6.01 -1.03 3.01
C ASP A 59 5.20 -0.52 4.20
N ASP A 60 5.22 -1.28 5.30
CA ASP A 60 4.53 -0.90 6.54
C ASP A 60 5.27 0.22 7.29
N GLN A 61 6.56 0.44 6.99
CA GLN A 61 7.33 1.51 7.62
C GLN A 61 6.94 2.87 7.04
N THR A 62 6.38 3.74 7.87
CA THR A 62 5.96 5.12 7.49
C THR A 62 7.10 6.03 7.06
N ASP A 63 8.35 5.64 7.32
CA ASP A 63 9.55 6.37 6.92
C ASP A 63 9.97 6.04 5.47
N LEU A 64 9.37 5.01 4.87
CA LEU A 64 9.54 4.64 3.47
C LEU A 64 8.38 5.18 2.64
N PHE A 65 8.70 5.70 1.45
CA PHE A 65 7.72 6.34 0.59
C PHE A 65 8.05 6.21 -0.89
N TRP A 66 7.02 6.28 -1.72
CA TRP A 66 7.18 6.51 -3.15
C TRP A 66 7.44 7.99 -3.43
N GLN A 67 8.43 8.26 -4.26
CA GLN A 67 8.68 9.60 -4.80
C GLN A 67 8.53 9.58 -6.32
N SER A 68 7.51 10.24 -6.85
CA SER A 68 7.33 10.42 -8.29
C SER A 68 8.42 11.31 -8.88
N ASP A 69 8.90 10.99 -10.08
CA ASP A 69 9.91 11.77 -10.81
C ASP A 69 9.47 11.98 -12.26
N GLY A 70 8.43 12.80 -12.46
CA GLY A 70 7.83 13.03 -13.78
C GLY A 70 6.87 14.23 -13.81
N GLN A 71 6.17 14.42 -14.93
CA GLN A 71 5.15 15.47 -15.02
C GLN A 71 3.85 15.04 -14.33
N GLN A 72 3.11 16.01 -13.77
CA GLN A 72 1.77 15.77 -13.23
C GLN A 72 0.76 15.46 -14.35
N PRO A 73 -0.29 14.66 -14.08
CA PRO A 73 -0.58 14.00 -12.80
C PRO A 73 0.28 12.75 -12.56
N HIS A 74 0.67 12.53 -11.30
CA HIS A 74 1.30 11.27 -10.89
C HIS A 74 0.21 10.21 -10.68
N ARG A 75 0.46 8.98 -11.11
CA ARG A 75 -0.53 7.90 -11.08
C ARG A 75 0.02 6.66 -10.39
N VAL A 76 -0.78 6.13 -9.48
CA VAL A 76 -0.69 4.74 -9.03
C VAL A 76 -1.80 3.96 -9.73
N THR A 77 -1.46 2.85 -10.36
CA THR A 77 -2.39 1.95 -11.03
C THR A 77 -2.40 0.62 -10.29
N ILE A 78 -3.59 0.14 -9.94
CA ILE A 78 -3.83 -1.10 -9.22
C ILE A 78 -4.69 -1.98 -10.10
N GLU A 79 -4.16 -3.14 -10.51
CA GLU A 79 -4.82 -4.06 -11.43
C GLU A 79 -5.03 -5.43 -10.78
N PHE A 80 -6.29 -5.82 -10.63
CA PHE A 80 -6.67 -7.15 -10.17
C PHE A 80 -6.94 -8.07 -11.36
N GLN A 81 -6.52 -9.34 -11.26
CA GLN A 81 -6.73 -10.34 -12.33
C GLN A 81 -8.22 -10.63 -12.60
N LYS A 82 -9.08 -10.42 -11.61
CA LYS A 82 -10.54 -10.61 -11.68
C LYS A 82 -11.25 -9.40 -11.09
N SER A 83 -12.52 -9.23 -11.45
CA SER A 83 -13.38 -8.26 -10.80
C SER A 83 -13.35 -8.50 -9.30
N THR A 84 -12.85 -7.49 -8.57
CA THR A 84 -12.59 -7.56 -7.13
C THR A 84 -13.29 -6.38 -6.50
N GLU A 85 -14.08 -6.66 -5.48
CA GLU A 85 -14.77 -5.64 -4.70
C GLU A 85 -13.76 -4.96 -3.76
N ILE A 86 -13.74 -3.64 -3.76
CA ILE A 86 -12.85 -2.83 -2.92
C ILE A 86 -13.75 -2.01 -1.99
N SER A 87 -13.70 -2.33 -0.71
CA SER A 87 -14.49 -1.61 0.32
C SER A 87 -13.76 -0.38 0.84
N PHE A 88 -12.43 -0.47 0.99
CA PHE A 88 -11.60 0.59 1.57
C PHE A 88 -10.30 0.75 0.78
N LEU A 89 -9.87 2.00 0.62
CA LEU A 89 -8.55 2.37 0.12
C LEU A 89 -7.93 3.32 1.14
N MET A 90 -6.78 2.95 1.69
CA MET A 90 -6.13 3.67 2.78
C MET A 90 -4.88 4.37 2.27
N PHE A 91 -4.67 5.61 2.71
CA PHE A 91 -3.49 6.40 2.40
C PHE A 91 -2.86 6.89 3.69
N TYR A 92 -1.55 6.77 3.81
CA TYR A 92 -0.78 7.45 4.84
C TYR A 92 -0.27 8.78 4.28
N LEU A 93 -0.64 9.90 4.90
CA LEU A 93 -0.27 11.25 4.48
C LEU A 93 0.21 12.05 5.70
N ASP A 94 1.41 12.63 5.65
CA ASP A 94 1.91 13.48 6.73
C ASP A 94 2.48 14.80 6.20
N PHE A 95 1.68 15.86 6.29
CA PHE A 95 2.09 17.20 5.84
C PHE A 95 3.34 17.73 6.52
N LYS A 96 3.60 17.36 7.79
CA LYS A 96 4.76 17.88 8.52
C LYS A 96 6.07 17.32 7.97
N THR A 97 6.03 16.07 7.51
CA THR A 97 7.20 15.37 6.98
C THR A 97 7.35 15.61 5.47
N ASP A 98 6.23 15.61 4.74
CA ASP A 98 6.23 15.65 3.28
C ASP A 98 6.16 17.06 2.69
N GLU A 99 5.69 18.07 3.45
CA GLU A 99 5.52 19.45 3.01
C GLU A 99 4.83 19.54 1.63
N SER A 100 5.55 20.04 0.61
CA SER A 100 5.06 20.21 -0.77
C SER A 100 4.83 18.89 -1.52
N TYR A 101 5.36 17.77 -1.02
CA TYR A 101 5.13 16.44 -1.59
C TYR A 101 3.80 15.82 -1.14
N THR A 102 3.16 16.38 -0.11
CA THR A 102 1.82 15.95 0.31
C THR A 102 0.80 16.21 -0.81
N PRO A 103 0.09 15.20 -1.32
CA PRO A 103 -0.93 15.40 -2.35
C PRO A 103 -2.03 16.36 -1.88
N SER A 104 -2.27 17.44 -2.64
CA SER A 104 -3.35 18.40 -2.36
C SER A 104 -4.69 17.98 -2.96
N LYS A 105 -4.67 17.08 -3.94
CA LYS A 105 -5.84 16.49 -4.58
C LYS A 105 -5.55 15.06 -4.99
N ILE A 106 -6.41 14.14 -4.56
CA ILE A 106 -6.39 12.73 -4.98
C ILE A 106 -7.66 12.51 -5.81
N ILE A 107 -7.52 11.86 -6.97
CA ILE A 107 -8.65 11.49 -7.83
C ILE A 107 -8.62 9.98 -7.96
N ILE A 108 -9.69 9.32 -7.52
CA ILE A 108 -9.80 7.85 -7.61
C ILE A 108 -10.60 7.51 -8.86
N GLN A 109 -10.06 6.58 -9.66
CA GLN A 109 -10.64 6.11 -10.90
C GLN A 109 -10.69 4.59 -10.90
N ALA A 110 -11.89 4.01 -11.03
CA ALA A 110 -12.08 2.56 -11.07
C ALA A 110 -12.77 2.11 -12.36
N GLY A 111 -12.38 0.97 -12.91
CA GLY A 111 -12.80 0.53 -14.23
C GLY A 111 -12.36 -0.88 -14.59
N SER A 112 -13.14 -1.56 -15.44
CA SER A 112 -12.83 -2.94 -15.89
C SER A 112 -11.81 -3.00 -17.03
N ASN A 113 -11.50 -1.86 -17.64
CA ASN A 113 -10.47 -1.73 -18.66
C ASN A 113 -9.77 -0.36 -18.52
N ALA A 114 -8.58 -0.22 -19.11
CA ALA A 114 -7.76 0.98 -18.98
C ALA A 114 -8.37 2.26 -19.61
N HIS A 115 -9.58 2.18 -20.17
CA HIS A 115 -10.22 3.27 -20.93
C HIS A 115 -11.60 3.68 -20.40
N ILE A 116 -12.20 2.92 -19.48
CA ILE A 116 -13.51 3.20 -18.90
C ILE A 116 -13.31 3.33 -17.39
N TYR A 117 -13.23 4.57 -16.91
CA TYR A 117 -13.13 4.87 -15.50
C TYR A 117 -14.38 5.60 -15.01
N VAL A 118 -14.88 5.18 -13.86
CA VAL A 118 -15.75 6.01 -13.00
C VAL A 118 -14.83 6.80 -12.07
N GLN A 119 -15.03 8.11 -12.01
CA GLN A 119 -14.27 9.02 -11.16
C GLN A 119 -15.02 9.25 -9.84
N TYR A 120 -14.27 9.22 -8.74
CA TYR A 120 -14.73 9.58 -7.39
C TYR A 120 -13.94 10.82 -6.95
N GLU A 121 -14.65 11.79 -6.37
CA GLU A 121 -14.09 13.05 -5.83
C GLU A 121 -14.05 13.04 -4.31
#